data_AF-A0A9D7M7I7-F1
#
_entry.id   AF-A0A9D7M7I7-F1
#
_cell.length_a   1.000
_cell.length_b   1.000
_cell.length_c   1.000
_cell.angle_alpha   90.00
_cell.angle_beta   90.00
_cell.angle_gamma   90.00
#
_symmetry.space_group_name_H-M   'P 1'
#
loop_
_entity.id
_entity.type
_entity.pdbx_description
1 polymer ?
#
loop_
_entity_poly.entity_id
_entity_poly.type
_entity_poly.pdbx_seq_one_letter_code
_entity_poly.pdbx_strand_id
1 'polypeptide(L)'
;MQGTEATLLGWAGLFNGDVGAVLPGGFFTVSDMRLKTNITPIEGALDKVNKLKSYSYDANVAGYPKYINSSRRTIGFLAQEVELIIPEAVTEKRIPSLNVGRTDTDKVHESMLVKAVSYDAIIPVLVEAIKEQQIIIENLNKRINSLEKSSK
;
A
#
# COMPACT_ATOMS: atom_id res chain seq x y z
N MET A 1 -12.98 -7.46 19.62
CA MET A 1 -13.46 -8.74 19.05
C MET A 1 -12.24 -9.50 18.56
N GLN A 2 -11.84 -10.56 19.27
CA GLN A 2 -10.81 -11.48 18.79
C GLN A 2 -11.50 -12.50 17.88
N GLY A 3 -11.21 -12.45 16.58
CA GLY A 3 -11.60 -13.50 15.64
C GLY A 3 -10.49 -14.55 15.60
N THR A 4 -10.76 -15.74 16.10
CA THR A 4 -9.83 -16.87 16.19
C THR A 4 -9.97 -17.86 15.03
N GLU A 5 -10.40 -17.43 13.85
CA GLU A 5 -10.40 -18.30 12.67
C GLU A 5 -9.51 -17.78 11.55
N ALA A 6 -8.53 -18.61 11.20
CA ALA A 6 -7.67 -18.48 10.04
C ALA A 6 -8.50 -18.63 8.76
N THR A 7 -9.13 -17.55 8.32
CA THR A 7 -9.64 -17.49 6.96
C THR A 7 -8.47 -17.10 6.05
N LEU A 8 -7.83 -18.11 5.45
CA LEU A 8 -6.74 -17.90 4.49
C LEU A 8 -7.14 -17.03 3.27
N LEU A 9 -8.43 -16.67 3.13
CA LEU A 9 -8.96 -15.75 2.12
C LEU A 9 -10.11 -14.83 2.63
N GLY A 10 -10.30 -14.69 3.95
CA GLY A 10 -11.45 -13.97 4.55
C GLY A 10 -11.04 -12.84 5.51
N TRP A 11 -12.01 -12.01 5.91
CA TRP A 11 -11.78 -10.79 6.69
C TRP A 11 -12.12 -10.97 8.18
N ALA A 12 -11.28 -10.40 9.06
CA ALA A 12 -11.62 -10.17 10.47
C ALA A 12 -12.49 -8.89 10.69
N GLY A 13 -12.80 -8.13 9.63
CA GLY A 13 -13.78 -7.03 9.61
C GLY A 13 -13.91 -6.34 8.24
N LEU A 14 -15.13 -5.92 7.86
CA LEU A 14 -15.47 -5.14 6.66
C LEU A 14 -16.30 -3.92 7.11
N PHE A 15 -15.84 -2.70 6.84
CA PHE A 15 -16.54 -1.48 7.23
C PHE A 15 -16.93 -0.68 5.98
N ASN A 16 -18.22 -0.37 5.84
CA ASN A 16 -18.77 0.43 4.75
C ASN A 16 -19.45 1.68 5.33
N GLY A 17 -18.67 2.75 5.46
CA GLY A 17 -19.03 3.99 6.15
C GLY A 17 -17.86 4.54 6.99
N ASP A 18 -18.04 5.70 7.61
CA ASP A 18 -16.98 6.36 8.40
C ASP A 18 -16.60 5.54 9.63
N VAL A 19 -15.33 5.15 9.70
CA VAL A 19 -14.75 4.46 10.85
C VAL A 19 -14.08 5.50 11.75
N GLY A 20 -14.72 5.82 12.88
CA GLY A 20 -14.12 6.64 13.93
C GLY A 20 -13.19 5.80 14.82
N ALA A 21 -11.88 5.96 14.64
CA ALA A 21 -10.89 5.40 15.57
C ALA A 21 -10.73 6.36 16.77
N VAL A 22 -11.42 6.07 17.88
CA VAL A 22 -11.45 6.91 19.09
C VAL A 22 -10.39 6.46 20.11
N LEU A 23 -9.18 6.17 19.64
CA LEU A 23 -8.03 5.94 20.54
C LEU A 23 -6.97 7.01 20.28
N PRO A 24 -6.45 7.68 21.32
CA PRO A 24 -5.34 8.60 21.16
C PRO A 24 -4.10 7.76 20.81
N GLY A 25 -3.71 7.74 19.54
CA GLY A 25 -2.50 7.04 19.10
C GLY A 25 -2.48 6.52 17.67
N GLY A 26 -3.63 6.39 16.98
CA GLY A 26 -3.67 5.86 15.62
C GLY A 26 -3.55 4.33 15.53
N PHE A 27 -3.34 3.81 14.32
CA PHE A 27 -3.17 2.38 14.07
C PHE A 27 -1.68 2.00 14.18
N PHE A 28 -1.36 1.04 15.05
CA PHE A 28 -0.01 0.50 15.20
C PHE A 28 0.04 -0.93 14.67
N THR A 29 1.06 -1.23 13.88
CA THR A 29 1.35 -2.60 13.40
C THR A 29 2.40 -3.25 14.30
N VAL A 30 2.13 -4.47 14.77
CA VAL A 30 3.10 -5.26 15.56
C VAL A 30 4.35 -5.53 14.71
N SER A 31 5.54 -5.14 15.21
CA SER A 31 6.78 -5.13 14.42
C SER A 31 8.03 -5.60 15.21
N ASP A 32 7.83 -6.43 16.25
CA ASP A 32 8.90 -6.95 17.10
C ASP A 32 9.83 -7.91 16.32
N MET A 33 11.16 -7.77 16.50
CA MET A 33 12.17 -8.61 15.83
C MET A 33 11.99 -10.11 16.12
N ARG A 34 11.50 -10.49 17.31
CA ARG A 34 11.28 -11.89 17.70
C ARG A 34 10.18 -12.58 16.87
N LEU A 35 9.33 -11.79 16.21
CA LEU A 35 8.25 -12.27 15.36
C LEU A 35 8.62 -12.26 13.88
N LYS A 36 9.90 -12.04 13.54
CA LYS A 36 10.41 -11.93 12.17
C LYS A 36 11.54 -12.93 11.93
N THR A 37 11.59 -13.47 10.71
CA THR A 37 12.66 -14.34 10.21
C THR A 37 13.04 -13.90 8.80
N ASN A 38 14.16 -14.39 8.25
CA ASN A 38 14.65 -14.06 6.90
C ASN A 38 14.74 -12.53 6.65
N ILE A 39 15.34 -11.80 7.60
CA ILE A 39 15.45 -10.33 7.55
C ILE A 39 16.55 -9.94 6.55
N THR A 40 16.16 -9.33 5.43
CA THR A 40 17.06 -8.76 4.42
C THR A 40 16.85 -7.25 4.30
N PRO A 41 17.92 -6.44 4.17
CA PRO A 41 17.80 -5.02 3.84
C PRO A 41 17.03 -4.80 2.52
N ILE A 42 16.36 -3.66 2.39
CA ILE A 42 15.74 -3.26 1.13
C ILE A 42 16.83 -2.64 0.26
N GLU A 43 17.08 -3.26 -0.89
CA GLU A 43 18.05 -2.77 -1.87
C GLU A 43 17.34 -2.25 -3.14
N GLY A 44 18.01 -1.34 -3.85
CA GLY A 44 17.52 -0.77 -5.11
C GLY A 44 16.24 0.06 -4.91
N ALA A 45 16.10 0.68 -3.74
CA ALA A 45 14.88 1.35 -3.34
C ALA A 45 14.60 2.57 -4.22
N LEU A 46 15.63 3.34 -4.58
CA LEU A 46 15.50 4.51 -5.45
C LEU A 46 15.04 4.11 -6.86
N ASP A 47 15.58 3.02 -7.40
CA ASP A 47 15.16 2.50 -8.72
C ASP A 47 13.70 2.04 -8.70
N LYS A 48 13.27 1.33 -7.64
CA LYS A 48 11.86 0.95 -7.45
C LYS A 48 10.95 2.18 -7.43
N VAL A 49 11.30 3.19 -6.64
CA VAL A 49 10.51 4.44 -6.54
C VAL A 49 10.44 5.16 -7.88
N ASN A 50 11.55 5.22 -8.63
CA ASN A 50 11.58 5.86 -9.95
C ASN A 50 10.71 5.15 -11.00
N LYS A 51 10.45 3.85 -10.83
CA LYS A 51 9.57 3.06 -11.71
C LYS A 51 8.08 3.18 -11.35
N LEU A 52 7.76 3.57 -10.11
CA LEU A 52 6.38 3.75 -9.67
C LEU A 52 5.73 4.95 -10.38
N LYS A 53 4.47 4.77 -10.77
CA LYS A 53 3.64 5.82 -11.36
C LYS A 53 2.47 6.13 -10.47
N SER A 54 2.27 7.42 -10.21
CA SER A 54 1.13 7.92 -9.44
C SER A 54 0.08 8.50 -10.39
N TYR A 55 -1.18 8.27 -10.06
CA TYR A 55 -2.32 8.68 -10.88
C TYR A 55 -3.31 9.48 -10.05
N SER A 56 -3.99 10.42 -10.70
CA SER A 56 -5.26 10.93 -10.20
C SER A 56 -6.38 10.28 -11.00
N TYR A 57 -7.34 9.67 -10.31
CA TYR A 57 -8.43 8.92 -10.93
C TYR A 57 -9.76 9.14 -10.22
N ASP A 58 -10.84 8.88 -10.95
CA ASP A 58 -12.20 8.82 -10.46
C ASP A 58 -12.63 7.35 -10.40
N ALA A 59 -13.51 7.01 -9.45
CA ALA A 59 -13.99 5.65 -9.32
C ALA A 59 -15.00 5.31 -10.43
N ASN A 60 -14.87 4.13 -11.05
CA ASN A 60 -15.78 3.68 -12.11
C ASN A 60 -17.10 3.13 -11.54
N VAL A 61 -17.93 4.04 -11.03
CA VAL A 61 -19.25 3.71 -10.45
C VAL A 61 -20.18 3.11 -11.50
N ALA A 62 -20.15 3.60 -12.74
CA ALA A 62 -21.02 3.09 -13.80
C ALA A 62 -20.69 1.65 -14.22
N GLY A 63 -19.41 1.28 -14.23
CA GLY A 63 -18.97 -0.08 -14.55
C GLY A 63 -19.10 -1.07 -13.40
N TYR A 64 -19.06 -0.59 -12.15
CA TYR A 64 -19.10 -1.43 -10.95
C TYR A 64 -20.08 -0.91 -9.89
N PRO A 65 -21.37 -0.67 -10.23
CA PRO A 65 -22.34 -0.06 -9.31
C PRO A 65 -22.67 -0.95 -8.11
N LYS A 66 -22.43 -2.26 -8.23
CA LYS A 66 -22.56 -3.23 -7.15
C LYS A 66 -21.40 -3.20 -6.16
N TYR A 67 -20.28 -2.52 -6.44
CA TYR A 67 -19.09 -2.56 -5.57
C TYR A 67 -18.67 -1.15 -5.12
N ILE A 68 -19.00 -0.12 -5.90
CA ILE A 68 -18.65 1.27 -5.62
C ILE A 68 -19.91 2.13 -5.85
N ASN A 69 -20.30 2.93 -4.86
CA ASN A 69 -21.51 3.76 -4.92
C ASN A 69 -21.26 5.27 -4.99
N SER A 70 -20.00 5.70 -4.88
CA SER A 70 -19.62 7.11 -4.94
C SER A 70 -18.30 7.26 -5.68
N SER A 71 -18.14 8.38 -6.37
CA SER A 71 -16.88 8.76 -6.99
C SER A 71 -16.43 10.08 -6.39
N ARG A 72 -15.17 10.10 -5.96
CA ARG A 72 -14.44 11.31 -5.61
C ARG A 72 -13.10 11.19 -6.31
N ARG A 73 -12.62 12.30 -6.87
CA ARG A 73 -11.28 12.35 -7.43
C ARG A 73 -10.25 12.09 -6.34
N THR A 74 -9.45 11.04 -6.54
CA THR A 74 -8.45 10.57 -5.58
C THR A 74 -7.10 10.45 -6.27
N ILE A 75 -6.02 10.48 -5.49
CA ILE A 75 -4.65 10.25 -5.95
C ILE A 75 -4.20 8.91 -5.37
N GLY A 76 -3.55 8.08 -6.17
CA GLY A 76 -3.02 6.81 -5.73
C GLY A 76 -2.27 6.06 -6.82
N PHE A 77 -2.14 4.76 -6.62
CA PHE A 77 -1.45 3.85 -7.53
C PHE A 77 -2.41 2.86 -8.19
N LEU A 78 -2.00 2.32 -9.34
CA LEU A 78 -2.60 1.12 -9.90
C LEU A 78 -1.93 -0.10 -9.29
N ALA A 79 -2.71 -0.94 -8.59
CA ALA A 79 -2.17 -2.09 -7.86
C ALA A 79 -1.38 -3.05 -8.76
N GLN A 80 -1.82 -3.21 -10.01
CA GLN A 80 -1.16 -4.06 -11.00
C GLN A 80 0.23 -3.56 -11.37
N GLU A 81 0.44 -2.24 -11.43
CA GLU A 81 1.77 -1.68 -11.71
C GLU A 81 2.67 -1.73 -10.47
N VAL A 82 2.10 -1.50 -9.28
CA VAL A 82 2.85 -1.61 -8.02
C VAL A 82 3.34 -3.04 -7.82
N GLU A 83 2.52 -4.04 -8.11
CA GLU A 83 2.87 -5.46 -7.92
C GLU A 83 4.10 -5.88 -8.73
N LEU A 84 4.31 -5.30 -9.93
CA LEU A 84 5.48 -5.57 -10.76
C LEU A 84 6.78 -5.03 -10.15
N ILE A 85 6.70 -4.08 -9.20
CA ILE A 85 7.84 -3.34 -8.66
C ILE A 85 8.07 -3.68 -7.18
N ILE A 86 6.99 -3.73 -6.40
CA ILE A 86 6.95 -4.01 -4.95
C ILE A 86 5.79 -4.99 -4.69
N PRO A 87 5.95 -6.28 -5.05
CA PRO A 87 4.88 -7.27 -4.89
C PRO A 87 4.43 -7.41 -3.43
N GLU A 88 5.31 -7.20 -2.46
CA GLU A 88 5.01 -7.26 -1.02
C GLU A 88 4.03 -6.18 -0.55
N ALA A 89 3.88 -5.10 -1.33
CA ALA A 89 2.91 -4.05 -1.07
C ALA A 89 1.53 -4.36 -1.65
N VAL A 90 1.35 -5.45 -2.40
CA VAL A 90 0.09 -5.79 -3.06
C VAL A 90 -0.45 -7.11 -2.54
N THR A 91 -1.75 -7.17 -2.30
CA THR A 91 -2.44 -8.37 -1.88
C THR A 91 -3.76 -8.50 -2.60
N GLU A 92 -4.16 -9.74 -2.89
CA GLU A 92 -5.49 -10.01 -3.44
C GLU A 92 -6.51 -10.13 -2.30
N LYS A 93 -7.66 -9.51 -2.51
CA LYS A 93 -8.77 -9.50 -1.56
C LYS A 93 -10.07 -9.78 -2.28
N ARG A 94 -10.93 -10.57 -1.65
CA ARG A 94 -12.30 -10.78 -2.08
C ARG A 94 -13.18 -9.70 -1.46
N ILE A 95 -13.83 -8.88 -2.30
CA ILE A 95 -14.80 -7.87 -1.87
C ILE A 95 -16.23 -8.36 -2.19
N PRO A 96 -17.18 -8.26 -1.26
CA PRO A 96 -18.58 -8.53 -1.56
C PRO A 96 -19.23 -7.35 -2.29
N SER A 97 -20.34 -7.60 -2.97
CA SER A 97 -21.20 -6.52 -3.48
C SER A 97 -21.77 -5.69 -2.32
N LEU A 98 -22.09 -4.43 -2.58
CA LEU A 98 -22.85 -3.55 -1.71
C LEU A 98 -24.23 -4.17 -1.40
N ASN A 99 -24.77 -3.89 -0.21
CA ASN A 99 -26.05 -4.41 0.30
C ASN A 99 -26.07 -5.89 0.73
N VAL A 100 -24.94 -6.48 1.12
CA VAL A 100 -24.96 -7.73 1.92
C VAL A 100 -25.55 -7.42 3.30
N GLY A 101 -26.86 -7.62 3.46
CA GLY A 101 -27.54 -7.49 4.74
C GLY A 101 -27.07 -8.57 5.70
N ARG A 102 -26.87 -8.22 6.98
CA ARG A 102 -26.43 -9.14 8.04
C ARG A 102 -27.36 -10.36 8.24
N THR A 103 -28.58 -10.29 7.72
CA THR A 103 -29.64 -11.32 7.80
C THR A 103 -29.89 -12.06 6.48
N ASP A 104 -29.13 -11.76 5.41
CA ASP A 104 -29.24 -12.47 4.13
C ASP A 104 -28.32 -13.71 4.12
N THR A 105 -28.54 -14.64 5.05
CA THR A 105 -27.78 -15.91 5.12
C THR A 105 -28.05 -16.84 3.94
N ASP A 106 -29.20 -16.65 3.27
CA ASP A 106 -29.69 -17.56 2.23
C ASP A 106 -29.50 -17.02 0.80
N LYS A 107 -28.86 -15.85 0.65
CA LYS A 107 -28.56 -15.26 -0.66
C LYS A 107 -27.09 -15.46 -1.01
N VAL A 108 -26.83 -15.93 -2.23
CA VAL A 108 -25.48 -15.94 -2.81
C VAL A 108 -25.07 -14.49 -3.06
N HIS A 109 -24.20 -13.97 -2.20
CA HIS A 109 -23.64 -12.63 -2.39
C HIS A 109 -22.56 -12.68 -3.47
N GLU A 110 -22.72 -11.86 -4.50
CA GLU A 110 -21.68 -11.70 -5.52
C GLU A 110 -20.41 -11.17 -4.85
N SER A 111 -19.27 -11.74 -5.24
CA SER A 111 -17.98 -11.28 -4.76
C SER A 111 -16.99 -11.17 -5.90
N MET A 112 -16.08 -10.21 -5.79
CA MET A 112 -15.05 -9.93 -6.77
C MET A 112 -13.68 -10.05 -6.12
N LEU A 113 -12.73 -10.65 -6.84
CA LEU A 113 -11.33 -10.61 -6.45
C LEU A 113 -10.72 -9.32 -6.97
N VAL A 114 -10.08 -8.55 -6.09
CA VAL A 114 -9.43 -7.28 -6.40
C VAL A 114 -8.03 -7.23 -5.80
N LYS A 115 -7.15 -6.44 -6.39
CA LYS A 115 -5.83 -6.14 -5.83
C LYS A 115 -5.90 -4.90 -4.97
N ALA A 116 -5.35 -4.99 -3.76
CA ALA A 116 -5.27 -3.90 -2.79
C ALA A 116 -3.81 -3.57 -2.50
N VAL A 117 -3.51 -2.28 -2.35
CA VAL A 117 -2.16 -1.77 -2.06
C VAL A 117 -2.04 -1.40 -0.58
N SER A 118 -1.01 -1.91 0.09
CA SER A 118 -0.57 -1.45 1.40
C SER A 118 0.35 -0.25 1.23
N TYR A 119 -0.15 0.96 1.50
CA TYR A 119 0.67 2.16 1.48
C TYR A 119 1.73 2.14 2.60
N ASP A 120 1.45 1.49 3.72
CA ASP A 120 2.41 1.31 4.82
C ASP A 120 3.62 0.48 4.40
N ALA A 121 3.44 -0.52 3.53
CA ALA A 121 4.53 -1.32 2.98
C ALA A 121 5.44 -0.53 2.03
N ILE A 122 4.94 0.57 1.44
CA ILE A 122 5.73 1.44 0.55
C ILE A 122 6.65 2.37 1.37
N ILE A 123 6.26 2.74 2.60
CA ILE A 123 7.00 3.70 3.44
C ILE A 123 8.47 3.28 3.67
N PRO A 124 8.80 2.05 4.09
CA PRO A 124 10.19 1.61 4.24
C PRO A 124 11.00 1.72 2.95
N VAL A 125 10.38 1.45 1.79
CA VAL A 125 11.04 1.60 0.49
C VAL A 125 11.37 3.07 0.20
N LEU A 126 10.45 3.99 0.52
CA LEU A 126 10.72 5.43 0.38
C LEU A 126 11.87 5.89 1.29
N VAL A 127 11.95 5.36 2.51
CA VAL A 127 13.03 5.69 3.45
C VAL A 127 14.39 5.27 2.89
N GLU A 128 14.51 4.04 2.36
CA GLU A 128 15.76 3.59 1.76
C GLU A 128 16.07 4.34 0.45
N ALA A 129 15.06 4.69 -0.35
CA ALA A 129 15.26 5.51 -1.55
C ALA A 129 15.84 6.90 -1.22
N ILE A 130 15.38 7.53 -0.15
CA ILE A 130 15.92 8.82 0.33
C ILE A 130 17.37 8.66 0.79
N LYS A 131 17.71 7.58 1.50
CA LYS A 131 19.09 7.30 1.92
C LYS A 131 20.01 7.04 0.72
N GLU A 132 19.56 6.26 -0.26
CA GLU A 132 20.30 6.05 -1.51
C GLU A 132 20.51 7.38 -2.26
N GLN A 133 19.48 8.21 -2.34
CA GLN A 133 19.56 9.54 -2.93
C GLN A 133 20.55 10.45 -2.16
N GLN A 134 20.57 10.39 -0.83
CA GLN A 134 21.50 11.16 0.00
C GLN A 134 22.96 10.79 -0.29
N ILE A 135 23.25 9.50 -0.45
CA ILE A 135 24.59 9.03 -0.84
C ILE A 135 25.00 9.60 -2.20
N ILE A 136 24.09 9.64 -3.17
CA ILE A 136 24.35 10.22 -4.49
C ILE A 136 24.68 11.71 -4.36
N ILE A 137 23.91 12.47 -3.59
CA ILE A 137 24.13 13.90 -3.36
C ILE A 137 25.50 14.16 -2.73
N GLU A 138 25.88 13.39 -1.71
CA GLU A 138 27.18 13.54 -1.05
C GLU A 138 28.34 13.25 -1.99
N ASN A 139 28.21 12.23 -2.83
CA ASN A 139 29.23 11.88 -3.82
C ASN A 139 29.36 12.97 -4.91
N LEU A 140 28.25 13.52 -5.38
CA LEU A 140 28.25 14.64 -6.32
C LEU A 140 28.91 15.88 -5.71
N ASN A 141 28.58 16.24 -4.48
CA ASN A 141 29.18 17.38 -3.78
C ASN A 141 30.70 17.20 -3.59
N LYS A 142 31.16 15.99 -3.23
CA LYS A 142 32.61 15.69 -3.14
C LYS A 142 33.31 15.91 -4.48
N ARG A 143 32.70 15.46 -5.58
CA ARG A 143 33.26 15.61 -6.92
C ARG A 143 33.32 17.07 -7.35
N ILE A 144 32.26 17.84 -7.12
CA ILE A 144 32.23 19.29 -7.41
C ILE A 144 33.35 20.01 -6.65
N ASN A 145 33.47 19.77 -5.34
CA ASN A 145 34.51 20.40 -4.52
C ASN A 145 35.94 20.05 -5.00
N SER A 146 36.16 18.82 -5.49
CA SER A 146 37.45 18.43 -6.06
C SER A 146 37.75 19.18 -7.36
N LEU A 147 36.75 19.33 -8.23
CA LEU A 147 36.89 20.02 -9.51
C LEU A 147 37.15 21.52 -9.31
N GLU A 148 36.42 22.16 -8.40
CA GLU A 148 36.60 23.58 -8.06
C GLU A 148 37.99 23.88 -7.49
N LYS A 149 38.56 22.95 -6.70
CA LYS A 149 39.93 23.07 -6.19
C LYS A 149 40.98 22.91 -7.29
N SER A 150 40.74 22.02 -8.27
CA SER A 150 41.66 21.82 -9.40
C SER A 150 41.62 22.92 -10.47
N SER A 151 40.58 23.76 -10.45
CA SER A 151 40.40 24.88 -11.38
C SER A 151 40.92 26.22 -10.84
N LYS A 152 41.48 26.23 -9.63
CA LYS A 152 42.18 27.37 -9.02
C LYS A 152 43.68 27.11 -9.05
#